data_AF-A0A3D5KVJ9-F1
#
_entry.id   AF-A0A3D5KVJ9-F1
#
_cell.length_a   1.000
_cell.length_b   1.000
_cell.length_c   1.000
_cell.angle_alpha   90.00
_cell.angle_beta   90.00
_cell.angle_gamma   90.00
#
_symmetry.space_group_name_H-M   'P 1'
#
loop_
_entity.id
_entity.type
_entity.pdbx_description
1 polymer ?
#
loop_
_entity_poly.entity_id
_entity_poly.type
_entity_poly.pdbx_seq_one_letter_code
_entity_poly.pdbx_strand_id
1 'polypeptide(L)'
;MKKTMFILTLMVTVLCGYSQDEMSTIYQKEIDHSFNYTANGSDDAYSYVSNGKEITIFVNKTGEILWNKKFKEISTELGKVDDIIPMWDANIIFVFDRKIGKDKIACIDALKGELLWVSNKYQNVDDKENVIYMSELNAFAITSKDHLTMIKVKTGEELWQTDKFKGIVGDYKVMPDGSIVMINMKSTLIGSIFSGLKNQLVRINSKNGDILWEQTYRGIVEKKIITREILVNIEITDGKVFLYMNGIQVFDYQNGKPLWSAVYDETPSDVVKNKRPSGAIKFGAYGVVGKPVVVGEYIYVLDLVNKRNQYLKKYALKTGKMV
;
A
#
# COMPACT_ATOMS: atom_id res chain seq x y z
N MET A 1 27.63 -52.26 1.24
CA MET A 1 26.84 -51.35 2.10
C MET A 1 27.68 -50.25 2.75
N LYS A 2 28.75 -50.55 3.51
CA LYS A 2 29.60 -49.50 4.14
C LYS A 2 30.26 -48.52 3.14
N LYS A 3 30.76 -49.00 2.00
CA LYS A 3 31.37 -48.14 0.95
C LYS A 3 30.34 -47.26 0.22
N THR A 4 29.15 -47.79 -0.03
CA THR A 4 28.05 -47.05 -0.68
C THR A 4 27.47 -45.97 0.23
N MET A 5 27.39 -46.25 1.54
CA MET A 5 26.92 -45.27 2.52
C MET A 5 27.93 -44.12 2.73
N PHE A 6 29.23 -44.40 2.68
CA PHE A 6 30.28 -43.38 2.80
C PHE A 6 30.31 -42.42 1.60
N ILE A 7 30.08 -42.92 0.38
CA ILE A 7 30.01 -42.11 -0.84
C ILE A 7 28.75 -41.22 -0.83
N LEU A 8 27.62 -41.73 -0.34
CA LEU A 8 26.39 -40.94 -0.21
C LEU A 8 26.54 -39.81 0.82
N THR A 9 27.20 -40.08 1.95
CA THR A 9 27.49 -39.05 2.97
C THR A 9 28.47 -38.00 2.47
N LEU A 10 29.48 -38.39 1.68
CA LEU A 10 30.45 -37.46 1.09
C LEU A 10 29.82 -36.60 -0.03
N MET A 11 28.87 -37.14 -0.81
CA MET A 11 28.11 -36.35 -1.79
C MET A 11 27.16 -35.36 -1.13
N VAL A 12 26.53 -35.72 -0.01
CA VAL A 12 25.63 -34.81 0.73
C VAL A 12 26.43 -33.67 1.39
N THR A 13 27.63 -33.91 1.92
CA THR A 13 28.46 -32.82 2.48
C THR A 13 29.03 -31.90 1.42
N VAL A 14 29.37 -32.38 0.22
CA VAL A 14 29.81 -31.53 -0.89
C VAL A 14 28.64 -30.72 -1.46
N LEU A 15 27.43 -31.29 -1.56
CA LEU A 15 26.24 -30.55 -2.01
C LEU A 15 25.73 -29.52 -0.99
N CYS A 16 25.96 -29.74 0.32
CA CYS A 16 25.68 -28.74 1.35
C CYS A 16 26.73 -27.61 1.42
N GLY A 17 27.92 -27.81 0.83
CA GLY A 17 28.99 -26.79 0.79
C GLY A 17 28.84 -25.74 -0.31
N TYR A 18 27.95 -25.95 -1.29
CA TYR A 18 27.73 -25.06 -2.43
C TYR A 18 26.50 -24.14 -2.30
N SER A 19 25.99 -23.94 -1.08
CA SER A 19 24.81 -23.09 -0.87
C SER A 19 24.87 -22.35 0.46
N GLN A 20 25.86 -21.47 0.57
CA GLN A 20 25.76 -20.21 1.31
C GLN A 20 26.90 -19.37 0.74
N ASP A 21 26.63 -18.63 -0.35
CA ASP A 21 27.45 -17.46 -0.63
C ASP A 21 27.45 -16.65 0.67
N GLU A 22 28.61 -16.57 1.34
CA GLU A 22 28.76 -15.69 2.49
C GLU A 22 28.34 -14.30 2.02
N MET A 23 27.28 -13.75 2.61
CA MET A 23 26.83 -12.40 2.27
C MET A 23 27.97 -11.44 2.60
N SER A 24 28.74 -11.06 1.58
CA SER A 24 29.89 -10.18 1.73
C SER A 24 29.42 -8.78 2.09
N THR A 25 29.98 -8.20 3.14
CA THR A 25 29.73 -6.80 3.49
C THR A 25 30.17 -5.88 2.36
N ILE A 26 29.22 -5.16 1.75
CA ILE A 26 29.52 -4.17 0.69
C ILE A 26 30.13 -2.90 1.31
N TYR A 27 29.60 -2.45 2.44
CA TYR A 27 30.15 -1.35 3.24
C TYR A 27 29.71 -1.47 4.71
N GLN A 28 30.40 -0.75 5.58
CA GLN A 28 30.02 -0.54 6.96
C GLN A 28 30.23 0.93 7.33
N LYS A 29 29.27 1.52 8.05
CA LYS A 29 29.32 2.91 8.51
C LYS A 29 28.88 3.00 9.96
N GLU A 30 29.60 3.81 10.72
CA GLU A 30 29.18 4.22 12.04
C GLU A 30 28.23 5.41 11.90
N ILE A 31 27.20 5.45 12.77
CA ILE A 31 26.19 6.50 12.80
C ILE A 31 26.33 7.23 14.12
N ASP A 32 26.45 8.56 14.05
CA ASP A 32 26.81 9.41 15.20
C ASP A 32 25.71 9.53 16.28
N HIS A 33 24.55 8.92 16.04
CA HIS A 33 23.45 8.86 17.00
C HIS A 33 22.90 7.44 17.15
N SER A 34 22.36 7.13 18.32
CA SER A 34 21.57 5.91 18.50
C SER A 34 20.31 5.96 17.66
N PHE A 35 19.81 4.81 17.22
CA PHE A 35 18.62 4.73 16.40
C PHE A 35 17.79 3.50 16.77
N ASN A 36 16.48 3.63 16.59
CA ASN A 36 15.49 2.57 16.81
C ASN A 36 14.45 2.50 15.67
N TYR A 37 14.54 3.41 14.70
CA TYR A 37 13.79 3.39 13.46
C TYR A 37 14.74 3.20 12.29
N THR A 38 14.35 2.31 11.37
CA THR A 38 15.07 2.09 10.12
C THR A 38 14.04 1.87 9.00
N ALA A 39 14.37 2.30 7.79
CA ALA A 39 13.65 1.85 6.60
C ALA A 39 14.62 1.76 5.43
N ASN A 40 14.42 0.72 4.63
CA ASN A 40 15.31 0.38 3.53
C ASN A 40 14.63 0.65 2.19
N GLY A 41 15.22 1.51 1.38
CA GLY A 41 14.88 1.65 -0.03
C GLY A 41 15.45 0.49 -0.88
N SER A 42 15.20 0.53 -2.19
CA SER A 42 15.90 -0.35 -3.14
C SER A 42 17.40 -0.03 -3.20
N ASP A 43 18.21 -0.91 -3.80
CA ASP A 43 19.67 -0.76 -3.85
C ASP A 43 20.15 0.56 -4.49
N ASP A 44 19.39 1.10 -5.46
CA ASP A 44 19.69 2.37 -6.13
C ASP A 44 19.05 3.60 -5.45
N ALA A 45 18.35 3.41 -4.33
CA ALA A 45 17.68 4.47 -3.57
C ALA A 45 18.49 4.87 -2.32
N TYR A 46 17.81 5.53 -1.38
CA TYR A 46 18.32 5.87 -0.07
C TYR A 46 17.59 5.08 1.03
N SER A 47 18.26 4.96 2.16
CA SER A 47 17.68 4.47 3.41
C SER A 47 17.91 5.47 4.53
N TYR A 48 17.22 5.25 5.64
CA TYR A 48 17.43 6.05 6.82
C TYR A 48 17.57 5.21 8.08
N VAL A 49 18.29 5.80 9.03
CA VAL A 49 18.25 5.44 10.43
C VAL A 49 17.83 6.65 11.23
N SER A 50 17.02 6.46 12.27
CA SER A 50 16.49 7.57 13.04
C SER A 50 16.23 7.17 14.49
N ASN A 51 16.37 8.14 15.38
CA ASN A 51 15.66 8.17 16.66
C ASN A 51 14.60 9.28 16.59
N GLY A 52 13.67 9.35 17.55
CA GLY A 52 12.62 10.37 17.52
C GLY A 52 13.09 11.84 17.59
N LYS A 53 14.39 12.14 17.60
CA LYS A 53 14.97 13.50 17.60
C LYS A 53 15.91 13.76 16.42
N GLU A 54 16.41 12.73 15.75
CA GLU A 54 17.50 12.83 14.79
C GLU A 54 17.39 11.75 13.72
N ILE A 55 17.80 12.08 12.50
CA ILE A 55 17.75 11.19 11.34
C ILE A 55 19.01 11.35 10.50
N THR A 56 19.50 10.21 10.00
CA THR A 56 20.59 10.11 9.04
C THR A 56 20.08 9.43 7.77
N ILE A 57 20.32 10.06 6.61
CA ILE A 57 20.02 9.49 5.30
C ILE A 57 21.31 9.07 4.62
N PHE A 58 21.31 7.90 3.99
CA PHE A 58 22.46 7.39 3.26
C PHE A 58 22.05 6.68 1.97
N VAL A 59 22.97 6.66 1.00
CA VAL A 59 22.82 5.97 -0.29
C VAL A 59 23.03 4.47 -0.08
N ASN A 60 22.10 3.64 -0.56
CA ASN A 60 22.13 2.19 -0.32
C ASN A 60 23.27 1.48 -1.02
N LYS A 61 23.71 2.00 -2.17
CA LYS A 61 24.78 1.39 -2.95
C LYS A 61 26.16 1.52 -2.31
N THR A 62 26.42 2.62 -1.59
CA THR A 62 27.76 2.99 -1.14
C THR A 62 27.87 3.18 0.37
N GLY A 63 26.74 3.34 1.06
CA GLY A 63 26.70 3.79 2.45
C GLY A 63 27.11 5.25 2.64
N GLU A 64 27.22 6.03 1.57
CA GLU A 64 27.52 7.46 1.68
C GLU A 64 26.40 8.16 2.42
N ILE A 65 26.74 8.83 3.52
CA ILE A 65 25.79 9.66 4.27
C ILE A 65 25.52 10.92 3.45
N LEU A 66 24.28 11.09 3.02
CA LEU A 66 23.85 12.31 2.33
C LEU A 66 23.79 13.48 3.30
N TRP A 67 23.20 13.25 4.47
CA TRP A 67 23.11 14.22 5.55
C TRP A 67 22.66 13.55 6.85
N ASN A 68 22.98 14.21 7.96
CA ASN A 68 22.48 13.94 9.30
C ASN A 68 21.96 15.27 9.88
N LYS A 69 20.76 15.27 10.47
CA LYS A 69 20.19 16.45 11.13
C LYS A 69 19.28 16.04 12.29
N LYS A 70 19.22 16.90 13.32
CA LYS A 70 18.13 16.85 14.29
C LYS A 70 16.85 17.39 13.66
N PHE A 71 15.69 16.84 14.02
CA PHE A 71 14.41 17.34 13.49
C PHE A 71 14.18 18.82 13.83
N LYS A 72 14.67 19.29 14.99
CA LYS A 72 14.64 20.71 15.39
C LYS A 72 15.49 21.63 14.50
N GLU A 73 16.53 21.10 13.87
CA GLU A 73 17.37 21.83 12.92
C GLU A 73 16.72 21.91 11.54
N ILE A 74 15.93 20.88 11.17
CA ILE A 74 15.10 20.90 9.96
C ILE A 74 13.93 21.88 10.12
N SER A 75 13.27 21.86 11.28
CA SER A 75 12.23 22.81 11.64
C SER A 75 12.11 22.97 13.15
N THR A 76 12.09 24.21 13.63
CA THR A 76 11.85 24.51 15.06
C THR A 76 10.45 24.09 15.52
N GLU A 77 9.56 23.81 14.58
CA GLU A 77 8.22 23.29 14.85
C GLU A 77 8.18 21.82 15.21
N LEU A 78 9.21 21.05 14.86
CA LEU A 78 9.33 19.62 15.15
C LEU A 78 10.07 19.43 16.47
N GLY A 79 9.43 18.76 17.43
CA GLY A 79 9.99 18.44 18.73
C GLY A 79 10.50 17.01 18.80
N LYS A 80 9.58 16.05 18.67
CA LYS A 80 9.86 14.62 18.68
C LYS A 80 9.06 13.97 17.57
N VAL A 81 9.75 13.36 16.61
CA VAL A 81 9.10 12.58 15.56
C VAL A 81 8.81 11.19 16.08
N ASP A 82 7.55 10.77 15.99
CA ASP A 82 7.08 9.47 16.44
C ASP A 82 6.96 8.45 15.29
N ASP A 83 6.63 8.94 14.09
CA ASP A 83 6.53 8.12 12.87
C ASP A 83 7.18 8.79 11.66
N ILE A 84 7.71 7.97 10.76
CA ILE A 84 8.37 8.36 9.53
C ILE A 84 7.84 7.49 8.39
N ILE A 85 7.39 8.13 7.31
CA ILE A 85 7.01 7.45 6.06
C ILE A 85 8.00 7.90 4.97
N PRO A 86 8.91 7.02 4.53
CA PRO A 86 9.71 7.30 3.34
C PRO A 86 8.85 7.17 2.08
N MET A 87 8.97 8.14 1.18
CA MET A 87 8.35 8.14 -0.13
C MET A 87 9.46 8.22 -1.19
N TRP A 88 10.10 7.08 -1.43
CA TRP A 88 11.27 6.97 -2.31
C TRP A 88 10.99 7.51 -3.71
N ASP A 89 9.84 7.19 -4.30
CA ASP A 89 9.45 7.66 -5.64
C ASP A 89 9.30 9.19 -5.73
N ALA A 90 9.08 9.85 -4.59
CA ALA A 90 8.95 11.31 -4.49
C ALA A 90 10.21 12.00 -3.94
N ASN A 91 11.24 11.23 -3.56
CA ASN A 91 12.41 11.70 -2.80
C ASN A 91 12.01 12.51 -1.56
N ILE A 92 11.03 11.99 -0.80
CA ILE A 92 10.43 12.69 0.34
C ILE A 92 10.43 11.81 1.58
N ILE A 93 10.54 12.48 2.73
CA ILE A 93 10.30 11.90 4.04
C ILE A 93 9.14 12.64 4.68
N PHE A 94 8.04 11.92 4.91
CA PHE A 94 6.95 12.39 5.76
C PHE A 94 7.26 12.07 7.21
N VAL A 95 7.21 13.07 8.07
CA VAL A 95 7.43 12.89 9.51
C VAL A 95 6.21 13.35 10.29
N PHE A 96 5.92 12.62 11.37
CA PHE A 96 4.81 12.89 12.26
C PHE A 96 5.35 13.16 13.67
N ASP A 97 5.17 14.38 14.15
CA ASP A 97 5.30 14.72 15.57
C ASP A 97 3.90 14.59 16.17
N ARG A 98 3.68 13.49 16.91
CA ARG A 98 2.34 13.13 17.38
C ARG A 98 2.11 13.71 18.76
N LYS A 99 1.03 14.49 18.85
CA LYS A 99 0.56 15.08 20.10
C LYS A 99 -0.93 15.17 20.01
N ILE A 100 -1.64 14.55 20.96
CA ILE A 100 -3.12 14.47 20.98
C ILE A 100 -3.75 15.82 20.60
N GLY A 101 -4.44 15.85 19.46
CA GLY A 101 -5.15 17.02 18.91
C GLY A 101 -4.25 18.16 18.40
N LYS A 102 -2.95 17.92 18.28
CA LYS A 102 -1.91 18.87 17.87
C LYS A 102 -0.82 18.16 17.04
N ASP A 103 -1.18 17.10 16.32
CA ASP A 103 -0.25 16.40 15.45
C ASP A 103 0.33 17.39 14.44
N LYS A 104 1.63 17.30 14.20
CA LYS A 104 2.29 18.01 13.12
C LYS A 104 2.81 17.02 12.11
N ILE A 105 2.51 17.30 10.86
CA ILE A 105 3.04 16.57 9.72
C ILE A 105 4.01 17.50 9.00
N ALA A 106 5.22 17.03 8.75
CA ALA A 106 6.17 17.74 7.91
C ALA A 106 6.63 16.88 6.75
N CYS A 107 6.85 17.54 5.62
CA CYS A 107 7.43 16.97 4.42
C CYS A 107 8.85 17.51 4.29
N ILE A 108 9.80 16.60 4.16
CA ILE A 108 11.23 16.90 4.10
C ILE A 108 11.76 16.35 2.77
N ASP A 109 12.58 17.13 2.09
CA ASP A 109 13.30 16.66 0.91
C ASP A 109 14.35 15.63 1.35
N ALA A 110 14.19 14.38 0.93
CA ALA A 110 15.00 13.27 1.42
C ALA A 110 16.47 13.38 1.04
N LEU A 111 16.78 14.04 -0.08
CA LEU A 111 18.14 14.13 -0.60
C LEU A 111 18.90 15.31 0.00
N LYS A 112 18.20 16.36 0.43
CA LYS A 112 18.80 17.60 0.96
C LYS A 112 18.62 17.80 2.46
N GLY A 113 17.67 17.11 3.07
CA GLY A 113 17.27 17.31 4.47
C GLY A 113 16.71 18.70 4.70
N GLU A 114 16.04 19.28 3.70
CA GLU A 114 15.42 20.60 3.74
C GLU A 114 13.93 20.44 4.03
N LEU A 115 13.40 21.29 4.91
CA LEU A 115 11.96 21.38 5.12
C LEU A 115 11.30 21.89 3.85
N LEU A 116 10.33 21.13 3.35
CA LEU A 116 9.45 21.57 2.26
C LEU A 116 8.26 22.33 2.83
N TRP A 117 7.58 21.71 3.81
CA TRP A 117 6.48 22.32 4.54
C TRP A 117 6.19 21.58 5.84
N VAL A 118 5.51 22.25 6.76
CA VAL A 118 4.97 21.68 8.00
C VAL A 118 3.53 22.15 8.18
N SER A 119 2.67 21.29 8.68
CA SER A 119 1.25 21.57 8.89
C SER A 119 0.73 20.87 10.13
N ASN A 120 -0.13 21.57 10.88
CA ASN A 120 -0.92 21.02 11.97
C ASN A 120 -2.40 20.83 11.60
N LYS A 121 -2.77 21.02 10.32
CA LYS A 121 -4.16 20.92 9.86
C LYS A 121 -4.67 19.48 9.81
N TYR A 122 -3.77 18.54 9.51
CA TYR A 122 -4.11 17.14 9.29
C TYR A 122 -3.97 16.36 10.60
N GLN A 123 -5.10 16.01 11.19
CA GLN A 123 -5.18 15.26 12.44
C GLN A 123 -5.69 13.84 12.19
N ASN A 124 -5.29 12.88 13.03
CA ASN A 124 -5.70 11.48 12.93
C ASN A 124 -5.29 10.83 11.58
N VAL A 125 -4.09 11.17 11.11
CA VAL A 125 -3.43 10.49 9.99
C VAL A 125 -2.58 9.38 10.63
N ASP A 126 -3.21 8.24 10.87
CA ASP A 126 -2.71 7.25 11.82
C ASP A 126 -1.78 6.19 11.20
N ASP A 127 -1.81 6.01 9.87
CA ASP A 127 -1.04 4.99 9.16
C ASP A 127 -0.43 5.54 7.86
N LYS A 128 0.59 4.86 7.34
CA LYS A 128 1.19 5.18 6.03
C LYS A 128 0.19 5.14 4.89
N GLU A 129 -0.84 4.32 5.03
CA GLU A 129 -1.89 4.10 4.03
C GLU A 129 -2.87 5.28 3.96
N ASN A 130 -2.85 6.17 4.96
CA ASN A 130 -3.61 7.41 4.90
C ASN A 130 -2.98 8.42 3.93
N VAL A 131 -1.74 8.23 3.49
CA VAL A 131 -1.05 9.15 2.59
C VAL A 131 -0.61 8.42 1.33
N ILE A 132 -1.26 8.72 0.21
CA ILE A 132 -0.92 8.17 -1.09
C ILE A 132 -0.22 9.23 -1.93
N TYR A 133 0.95 8.88 -2.47
CA TYR A 133 1.61 9.67 -3.51
C TYR A 133 1.00 9.36 -4.88
N MET A 134 0.50 10.40 -5.55
CA MET A 134 0.00 10.34 -6.92
C MET A 134 1.01 11.05 -7.83
N SER A 135 1.94 10.27 -8.38
CA SER A 135 3.08 10.77 -9.15
C SER A 135 2.66 11.60 -10.36
N GLU A 136 1.59 11.20 -11.03
CA GLU A 136 1.01 11.80 -12.22
C GLU A 136 0.48 13.22 -11.95
N LEU A 137 0.13 13.50 -10.70
CA LEU A 137 -0.37 14.79 -10.25
C LEU A 137 0.65 15.56 -9.42
N ASN A 138 1.80 14.95 -9.11
CA ASN A 138 2.77 15.44 -8.15
C ASN A 138 2.08 15.93 -6.85
N ALA A 139 1.16 15.11 -6.35
CA ALA A 139 0.29 15.43 -5.23
C ALA A 139 0.20 14.27 -4.23
N PHE A 140 -0.09 14.61 -2.97
CA PHE A 140 -0.48 13.64 -1.95
C PHE A 140 -1.99 13.67 -1.75
N ALA A 141 -2.59 12.49 -1.76
CA ALA A 141 -3.92 12.26 -1.25
C ALA A 141 -3.81 11.86 0.22
N ILE A 142 -4.23 12.75 1.12
CA ILE A 142 -4.26 12.52 2.57
C ILE A 142 -5.70 12.26 3.00
N THR A 143 -5.94 11.05 3.48
CA THR A 143 -7.19 10.67 4.13
C THR A 143 -7.08 10.93 5.63
N SER A 144 -7.93 11.82 6.15
CA SER A 144 -8.24 11.90 7.58
C SER A 144 -9.54 11.16 7.89
N LYS A 145 -10.00 11.23 9.14
CA LYS A 145 -11.29 10.63 9.54
C LYS A 145 -12.46 11.10 8.68
N ASP A 146 -12.52 12.39 8.36
CA ASP A 146 -13.71 13.02 7.78
C ASP A 146 -13.52 13.42 6.31
N HIS A 147 -12.28 13.54 5.84
CA HIS A 147 -11.99 14.12 4.54
C HIS A 147 -10.87 13.40 3.80
N LEU A 148 -10.98 13.39 2.47
CA LEU A 148 -9.87 13.20 1.55
C LEU A 148 -9.38 14.59 1.12
N THR A 149 -8.09 14.86 1.30
CA THR A 149 -7.48 16.14 0.93
C THR A 149 -6.36 15.90 -0.08
N MET A 150 -6.36 16.65 -1.18
CA MET A 150 -5.29 16.62 -2.16
C MET A 150 -4.37 17.82 -1.95
N ILE A 151 -3.07 17.57 -1.82
CA ILE A 151 -2.07 18.61 -1.55
C ILE A 151 -0.87 18.50 -2.50
N LYS A 152 -0.26 19.62 -2.87
CA LYS A 152 0.98 19.63 -3.66
C LYS A 152 2.13 19.09 -2.84
N VAL A 153 2.91 18.19 -3.44
CA VAL A 153 4.00 17.46 -2.79
C VAL A 153 5.06 18.38 -2.18
N LYS A 154 5.54 19.38 -2.95
CA LYS A 154 6.65 20.25 -2.55
C LYS A 154 6.26 21.48 -1.73
N THR A 155 5.01 21.95 -1.82
CA THR A 155 4.59 23.19 -1.14
C THR A 155 3.61 22.97 -0.01
N GLY A 156 2.94 21.82 0.05
CA GLY A 156 1.87 21.56 1.02
C GLY A 156 0.60 22.36 0.75
N GLU A 157 0.53 23.05 -0.41
CA GLU A 157 -0.65 23.78 -0.85
C GLU A 157 -1.80 22.80 -1.09
N GLU A 158 -2.92 23.06 -0.42
CA GLU A 158 -4.16 22.31 -0.63
C GLU A 158 -4.76 22.65 -1.99
N LEU A 159 -4.94 21.62 -2.81
CA LEU A 159 -5.60 21.74 -4.11
C LEU A 159 -7.12 21.71 -3.94
N TRP A 160 -7.59 20.74 -3.16
CA TRP A 160 -9.00 20.56 -2.83
C TRP A 160 -9.17 19.58 -1.66
N GLN A 161 -10.36 19.61 -1.08
CA GLN A 161 -10.80 18.70 -0.03
C GLN A 161 -12.22 18.21 -0.34
N THR A 162 -12.51 16.95 -0.03
CA THR A 162 -13.86 16.39 -0.15
C THR A 162 -14.20 15.53 1.05
N ASP A 163 -15.45 15.63 1.51
CA ASP A 163 -16.02 14.75 2.54
C ASP A 163 -16.83 13.59 1.92
N LYS A 164 -16.97 13.54 0.59
CA LYS A 164 -17.77 12.52 -0.10
C LYS A 164 -17.06 11.17 -0.21
N PHE A 165 -15.73 11.17 -0.19
CA PHE A 165 -14.93 9.95 -0.13
C PHE A 165 -14.58 9.66 1.33
N LYS A 166 -15.04 8.52 1.86
CA LYS A 166 -14.80 8.10 3.24
C LYS A 166 -13.90 6.87 3.27
N GLY A 167 -13.04 6.77 4.28
CA GLY A 167 -12.04 5.70 4.38
C GLY A 167 -10.77 6.00 3.59
N ILE A 168 -9.81 5.08 3.63
CA ILE A 168 -8.50 5.23 2.97
C ILE A 168 -8.58 4.77 1.52
N VAL A 169 -7.67 5.26 0.68
CA VAL A 169 -7.58 4.86 -0.73
C VAL A 169 -6.95 3.47 -0.83
N GLY A 170 -7.67 2.51 -1.41
CA GLY A 170 -7.18 1.14 -1.62
C GLY A 170 -6.36 0.99 -2.90
N ASP A 171 -6.83 1.58 -4.00
CA ASP A 171 -6.11 1.71 -5.28
C ASP A 171 -6.72 2.89 -6.06
N TYR A 172 -5.98 3.39 -7.05
CA TYR A 172 -6.39 4.50 -7.90
C TYR A 172 -5.87 4.39 -9.34
N LYS A 173 -6.53 5.11 -10.25
CA LYS A 173 -6.05 5.40 -11.61
C LYS A 173 -6.32 6.85 -12.00
N VAL A 174 -5.26 7.57 -12.33
CA VAL A 174 -5.35 8.91 -12.92
C VAL A 174 -5.57 8.75 -14.43
N MET A 175 -6.54 9.49 -14.96
CA MET A 175 -6.97 9.39 -16.35
C MET A 175 -6.56 10.63 -17.15
N PRO A 176 -6.29 10.48 -18.47
CA PRO A 176 -5.88 11.61 -19.32
C PRO A 176 -6.91 12.75 -19.41
N ASP A 177 -8.18 12.47 -19.12
CA ASP A 177 -9.26 13.47 -19.07
C ASP A 177 -9.27 14.31 -17.79
N GLY A 178 -8.29 14.12 -16.91
CA GLY A 178 -8.17 14.84 -15.65
C GLY A 178 -9.11 14.33 -14.56
N SER A 179 -9.61 13.09 -14.66
CA SER A 179 -10.31 12.41 -13.57
C SER A 179 -9.44 11.35 -12.89
N ILE A 180 -9.82 10.95 -11.68
CA ILE A 180 -9.20 9.87 -10.92
C ILE A 180 -10.29 8.87 -10.58
N VAL A 181 -10.09 7.59 -10.89
CA VAL A 181 -10.93 6.53 -10.37
C VAL A 181 -10.27 5.95 -9.14
N MET A 182 -11.00 5.88 -8.02
CA MET A 182 -10.47 5.44 -6.73
C MET A 182 -11.43 4.49 -6.05
N ILE A 183 -10.88 3.51 -5.34
CA ILE A 183 -11.64 2.65 -4.43
C ILE A 183 -11.30 2.96 -2.99
N ASN A 184 -12.31 3.05 -2.13
CA ASN A 184 -12.09 3.18 -0.70
C ASN A 184 -11.89 1.82 -0.02
N MET A 185 -11.30 1.84 1.16
CA MET A 185 -11.32 0.71 2.06
C MET A 185 -11.35 1.17 3.52
N LYS A 186 -11.73 0.23 4.40
CA LYS A 186 -11.68 0.46 5.84
C LYS A 186 -10.24 0.53 6.33
N SER A 187 -9.92 1.51 7.16
CA SER A 187 -8.63 1.52 7.89
C SER A 187 -8.56 0.34 8.86
N THR A 188 -7.42 -0.36 8.87
CA THR A 188 -7.22 -1.56 9.70
C THR A 188 -7.03 -1.29 11.18
N LEU A 189 -6.58 -0.09 11.56
CA LEU A 189 -6.34 0.29 12.96
C LEU A 189 -7.62 0.70 13.67
N ILE A 190 -8.69 0.97 12.92
CA ILE A 190 -9.84 1.72 13.42
C ILE A 190 -11.16 1.05 13.04
N GLY A 191 -11.27 -0.24 13.39
CA GLY A 191 -12.46 -1.05 13.10
C GLY A 191 -13.77 -0.48 13.66
N SER A 192 -13.74 0.36 14.69
CA SER A 192 -14.92 0.98 15.31
C SER A 192 -15.33 2.34 14.72
N ILE A 193 -14.38 3.20 14.31
CA ILE A 193 -14.68 4.55 13.78
C ILE A 193 -15.25 4.48 12.35
N PHE A 194 -14.90 3.43 11.58
CA PHE A 194 -15.46 3.16 10.26
C PHE A 194 -16.58 2.09 10.28
N SER A 195 -17.20 1.85 11.43
CA SER A 195 -18.42 1.03 11.49
C SER A 195 -19.51 1.70 10.62
N GLY A 196 -20.01 0.98 9.61
CA GLY A 196 -20.94 1.53 8.61
C GLY A 196 -20.30 2.27 7.44
N LEU A 197 -18.96 2.25 7.28
CA LEU A 197 -18.32 2.74 6.04
C LEU A 197 -18.92 2.01 4.84
N LYS A 198 -19.50 2.78 3.92
CA LYS A 198 -19.98 2.28 2.64
C LYS A 198 -18.79 2.01 1.74
N ASN A 199 -18.82 0.88 1.05
CA ASN A 199 -17.90 0.60 -0.05
C ASN A 199 -18.16 1.62 -1.17
N GLN A 200 -17.13 2.33 -1.60
CA GLN A 200 -17.19 3.37 -2.61
C GLN A 200 -16.13 3.11 -3.68
N LEU A 201 -16.58 3.02 -4.92
CA LEU A 201 -15.80 3.24 -6.12
C LEU A 201 -16.24 4.60 -6.68
N VAL A 202 -15.31 5.54 -6.80
CA VAL A 202 -15.61 6.90 -7.26
C VAL A 202 -14.80 7.22 -8.50
N ARG A 203 -15.36 8.08 -9.34
CA ARG A 203 -14.59 8.89 -10.30
C ARG A 203 -14.70 10.34 -9.87
N ILE A 204 -13.56 10.96 -9.61
CA ILE A 204 -13.44 12.34 -9.09
C ILE A 204 -12.69 13.21 -10.09
N ASN A 205 -13.00 14.50 -10.16
CA ASN A 205 -12.21 15.46 -10.93
C ASN A 205 -10.91 15.79 -10.17
N SER A 206 -9.76 15.57 -10.81
CA SER A 206 -8.44 15.77 -10.19
C SER A 206 -8.12 17.22 -9.85
N LYS A 207 -8.79 18.19 -10.48
CA LYS A 207 -8.52 19.62 -10.30
C LYS A 207 -9.25 20.23 -9.11
N ASN A 208 -10.43 19.74 -8.77
CA ASN A 208 -11.30 20.38 -7.77
C ASN A 208 -11.96 19.42 -6.77
N GLY A 209 -11.78 18.10 -6.91
CA GLY A 209 -12.34 17.13 -5.96
C GLY A 209 -13.84 16.84 -6.15
N ASP A 210 -14.45 17.29 -7.25
CA ASP A 210 -15.86 16.99 -7.53
C ASP A 210 -16.06 15.52 -7.92
N ILE A 211 -17.01 14.85 -7.28
CA ILE A 211 -17.42 13.49 -7.64
C ILE A 211 -18.20 13.55 -8.95
N LEU A 212 -17.65 12.92 -10.00
CA LEU A 212 -18.29 12.76 -11.29
C LEU A 212 -19.32 11.63 -11.26
N TRP A 213 -18.99 10.53 -10.59
CA TRP A 213 -19.92 9.47 -10.21
C TRP A 213 -19.39 8.68 -9.01
N GLU A 214 -20.28 8.04 -8.27
CA GLU A 214 -20.00 7.17 -7.14
C GLU A 214 -20.84 5.90 -7.23
N GLN A 215 -20.24 4.76 -6.91
CA GLN A 215 -20.90 3.45 -6.91
C GLN A 215 -20.45 2.57 -5.76
N THR A 216 -21.35 1.71 -5.29
CA THR A 216 -21.03 0.71 -4.28
C THR A 216 -20.48 -0.55 -4.92
N TYR A 217 -19.26 -0.94 -4.54
CA TYR A 217 -18.68 -2.24 -4.89
C TYR A 217 -19.01 -3.31 -3.84
N ARG A 218 -19.04 -4.58 -4.26
CA ARG A 218 -19.26 -5.74 -3.40
C ARG A 218 -17.94 -6.31 -2.88
N GLY A 219 -17.95 -6.85 -1.67
CA GLY A 219 -16.77 -7.47 -1.04
C GLY A 219 -16.01 -6.54 -0.11
N ILE A 220 -14.83 -6.98 0.31
CA ILE A 220 -13.93 -6.25 1.22
C ILE A 220 -12.56 -6.19 0.54
N VAL A 221 -11.96 -5.00 0.51
CA VAL A 221 -10.55 -4.86 0.12
C VAL A 221 -9.70 -5.45 1.23
N GLU A 222 -8.97 -6.51 0.91
CA GLU A 222 -8.13 -7.25 1.86
C GLU A 222 -6.71 -6.72 1.89
N LYS A 223 -5.93 -7.18 2.87
CA LYS A 223 -4.49 -6.95 2.95
C LYS A 223 -3.75 -8.23 3.29
N LYS A 224 -2.52 -8.35 2.80
CA LYS A 224 -1.59 -9.38 3.27
C LYS A 224 -1.29 -9.14 4.76
N ILE A 225 -1.32 -10.22 5.55
CA ILE A 225 -1.22 -10.13 7.01
C ILE A 225 0.15 -9.66 7.48
N ILE A 226 1.19 -10.06 6.75
CA ILE A 226 2.58 -9.76 7.10
C ILE A 226 3.00 -8.44 6.45
N THR A 227 2.94 -8.35 5.13
CA THR A 227 3.46 -7.18 4.38
C THR A 227 2.52 -5.97 4.42
N ARG A 228 1.25 -6.16 4.82
CA ARG A 228 0.17 -5.15 4.76
C ARG A 228 -0.17 -4.69 3.34
N GLU A 229 0.36 -5.34 2.31
CA GLU A 229 0.04 -5.03 0.90
C GLU A 229 -1.47 -5.14 0.66
N ILE A 230 -2.05 -4.10 0.05
CA ILE A 230 -3.48 -4.02 -0.27
C ILE A 230 -3.77 -4.92 -1.48
N LEU A 231 -4.81 -5.74 -1.37
CA LEU A 231 -5.19 -6.74 -2.38
C LEU A 231 -6.39 -6.26 -3.20
N VAL A 232 -6.18 -5.20 -3.96
CA VAL A 232 -7.12 -4.70 -4.97
C VAL A 232 -6.36 -4.12 -6.15
N ASN A 233 -6.95 -4.18 -7.33
CA ASN A 233 -6.43 -3.50 -8.50
C ASN A 233 -7.57 -2.93 -9.37
N ILE A 234 -7.38 -1.70 -9.83
CA ILE A 234 -8.22 -1.02 -10.81
C ILE A 234 -7.49 -1.02 -12.15
N GLU A 235 -8.18 -1.45 -13.20
CA GLU A 235 -7.75 -1.30 -14.59
C GLU A 235 -8.84 -0.56 -15.36
N ILE A 236 -8.45 0.33 -16.28
CA ILE A 236 -9.38 1.08 -17.10
C ILE A 236 -9.01 0.90 -18.55
N THR A 237 -9.91 0.27 -19.30
CA THR A 237 -9.73 0.00 -20.73
C THR A 237 -11.07 -0.10 -21.43
N ASP A 238 -11.12 0.27 -22.72
CA ASP A 238 -12.32 0.21 -23.56
C ASP A 238 -13.59 0.80 -22.91
N GLY A 239 -13.43 1.95 -22.25
CA GLY A 239 -14.52 2.67 -21.57
C GLY A 239 -15.10 1.93 -20.36
N LYS A 240 -14.36 1.00 -19.75
CA LYS A 240 -14.78 0.23 -18.58
C LYS A 240 -13.77 0.33 -17.46
N VAL A 241 -14.28 0.28 -16.24
CA VAL A 241 -13.49 0.12 -15.01
C VAL A 241 -13.58 -1.33 -14.59
N PHE A 242 -12.46 -2.04 -14.64
CA PHE A 242 -12.31 -3.39 -14.12
C PHE A 242 -11.74 -3.30 -12.72
N LEU A 243 -12.51 -3.78 -11.75
CA LEU A 243 -12.13 -3.86 -10.35
C LEU A 243 -11.81 -5.32 -10.00
N TYR A 244 -10.52 -5.61 -9.84
CA TYR A 244 -10.01 -6.92 -9.44
C TYR A 244 -9.81 -6.98 -7.93
N MET A 245 -10.48 -7.93 -7.30
CA MET A 245 -10.40 -8.20 -5.86
C MET A 245 -10.43 -9.73 -5.69
N ASN A 246 -11.22 -10.19 -4.72
CA ASN A 246 -11.80 -11.51 -4.64
C ASN A 246 -12.89 -11.65 -5.72
N GLY A 247 -12.44 -11.68 -6.98
CA GLY A 247 -13.26 -11.80 -8.18
C GLY A 247 -13.08 -10.57 -9.06
N ILE A 248 -14.07 -10.28 -9.88
CA ILE A 248 -14.08 -9.11 -10.75
C ILE A 248 -15.45 -8.42 -10.76
N GLN A 249 -15.41 -7.10 -10.76
CA GLN A 249 -16.58 -6.25 -10.96
C GLN A 249 -16.26 -5.24 -12.07
N VAL A 250 -17.14 -5.11 -13.04
CA VAL A 250 -16.93 -4.24 -14.19
C VAL A 250 -18.01 -3.17 -14.25
N PHE A 251 -17.57 -1.92 -14.39
CA PHE A 251 -18.43 -0.74 -14.42
C PHE A 251 -18.19 0.05 -15.70
N ASP A 252 -19.20 0.76 -16.16
CA ASP A 252 -19.06 1.75 -17.23
C ASP A 252 -18.24 2.94 -16.73
N TYR A 253 -17.22 3.36 -17.49
CA TYR A 253 -16.33 4.45 -17.08
C TYR A 253 -17.02 5.82 -17.03
N GLN A 254 -18.01 6.05 -17.89
CA GLN A 254 -18.64 7.37 -18.01
C GLN A 254 -19.59 7.66 -16.87
N ASN A 255 -20.36 6.66 -16.43
CA ASN A 255 -21.42 6.86 -15.43
C ASN A 255 -21.34 5.90 -14.23
N GLY A 256 -20.36 5.00 -14.18
CA GLY A 256 -20.20 4.03 -13.10
C GLY A 256 -21.22 2.88 -13.13
N LYS A 257 -22.13 2.81 -14.11
CA LYS A 257 -23.17 1.77 -14.13
C LYS A 257 -22.53 0.37 -14.08
N PRO A 258 -22.97 -0.53 -13.18
CA PRO A 258 -22.43 -1.89 -13.15
C PRO A 258 -22.81 -2.60 -14.45
N LEU A 259 -21.82 -3.20 -15.10
CA LEU A 259 -22.00 -3.94 -16.35
C LEU A 259 -22.16 -5.43 -16.09
N TRP A 260 -21.20 -6.01 -15.36
CA TRP A 260 -21.25 -7.41 -14.94
C TRP A 260 -20.26 -7.64 -13.80
N SER A 261 -20.41 -8.77 -13.11
CA SER A 261 -19.45 -9.20 -12.09
C SER A 261 -19.38 -10.73 -12.00
N ALA A 262 -18.23 -11.21 -11.56
CA ALA A 262 -18.01 -12.56 -11.11
C ALA A 262 -17.29 -12.46 -9.76
N VAL A 263 -18.08 -12.37 -8.69
CA VAL A 263 -17.62 -12.23 -7.31
C VAL A 263 -17.80 -13.54 -6.56
N TYR A 264 -16.95 -13.79 -5.57
CA TYR A 264 -17.05 -14.99 -4.73
C TYR A 264 -18.09 -14.81 -3.63
N ASP A 265 -18.81 -15.89 -3.31
CA ASP A 265 -19.75 -15.91 -2.18
C ASP A 265 -19.02 -16.06 -0.83
N GLU A 266 -17.82 -16.66 -0.80
CA GLU A 266 -17.00 -16.83 0.41
C GLU A 266 -15.75 -15.95 0.40
N THR A 267 -15.43 -15.35 1.55
CA THR A 267 -14.16 -14.63 1.74
C THR A 267 -13.05 -15.58 2.18
N PRO A 268 -11.77 -15.33 1.85
CA PRO A 268 -10.60 -16.03 2.42
C PRO A 268 -10.67 -16.22 3.94
N SER A 269 -11.19 -15.23 4.65
CA SER A 269 -11.43 -15.26 6.10
C SER A 269 -12.41 -16.34 6.54
N ASP A 270 -13.43 -16.67 5.72
CA ASP A 270 -14.40 -17.73 6.02
C ASP A 270 -13.77 -19.13 5.89
N VAL A 271 -12.88 -19.31 4.92
CA VAL A 271 -12.19 -20.59 4.65
C VAL A 271 -11.28 -21.02 5.80
N VAL A 272 -10.66 -20.05 6.50
CA VAL A 272 -9.77 -20.28 7.65
C VAL A 272 -10.34 -19.87 8.99
N LYS A 273 -11.62 -19.46 9.03
CA LYS A 273 -12.35 -19.15 10.26
C LYS A 273 -12.19 -20.31 11.25
N ASN A 274 -11.79 -19.98 12.48
CA ASN A 274 -11.55 -20.92 13.60
C ASN A 274 -10.38 -21.91 13.43
N LYS A 275 -9.43 -21.66 12.53
CA LYS A 275 -8.24 -22.52 12.31
C LYS A 275 -6.92 -21.92 12.79
N ARG A 276 -6.97 -20.92 13.68
CA ARG A 276 -5.77 -20.31 14.25
C ARG A 276 -4.95 -21.37 14.99
N PRO A 277 -3.70 -21.65 14.60
CA PRO A 277 -2.84 -22.56 15.34
C PRO A 277 -2.63 -22.05 16.76
N SER A 278 -2.53 -22.99 17.72
CA SER A 278 -2.21 -22.65 19.11
C SER A 278 -0.89 -21.89 19.17
N GLY A 279 -0.86 -20.79 19.92
CA GLY A 279 0.34 -19.93 20.08
C GLY A 279 0.60 -18.92 18.95
N ALA A 280 -0.15 -18.94 17.83
CA ALA A 280 0.03 -17.93 16.79
C ALA A 280 -0.40 -16.54 17.30
N ILE A 281 0.45 -15.52 17.18
CA ILE A 281 0.14 -14.12 17.58
C ILE A 281 -0.74 -13.41 16.52
N LYS A 282 -0.51 -13.71 15.24
CA LYS A 282 -1.34 -13.27 14.10
C LYS A 282 -1.64 -14.48 13.21
N PHE A 283 -2.87 -14.59 12.72
CA PHE A 283 -3.30 -15.66 11.82
C PHE A 283 -4.39 -15.17 10.88
N GLY A 284 -4.35 -15.68 9.66
CA GLY A 284 -5.37 -15.55 8.64
C GLY A 284 -4.81 -16.06 7.33
N ALA A 285 -5.61 -16.05 6.29
CA ALA A 285 -5.19 -16.47 4.96
C ALA A 285 -5.49 -15.35 3.97
N TYR A 286 -4.52 -15.07 3.12
CA TYR A 286 -4.59 -14.04 2.08
C TYR A 286 -4.31 -14.72 0.74
N GLY A 287 -4.93 -14.22 -0.33
CA GLY A 287 -4.81 -14.87 -1.65
C GLY A 287 -5.39 -16.29 -1.68
N VAL A 288 -6.33 -16.62 -0.77
CA VAL A 288 -7.02 -17.92 -0.77
C VAL A 288 -7.80 -18.11 -2.07
N VAL A 289 -8.27 -17.00 -2.65
CA VAL A 289 -8.78 -17.00 -4.02
C VAL A 289 -7.71 -16.43 -4.95
N GLY A 290 -7.43 -17.18 -6.03
CA GLY A 290 -6.46 -16.76 -7.04
C GLY A 290 -6.94 -15.49 -7.75
N LYS A 291 -6.00 -14.59 -8.07
CA LYS A 291 -6.27 -13.44 -8.93
C LYS A 291 -6.90 -13.94 -10.25
N PRO A 292 -7.93 -13.29 -10.77
CA PRO A 292 -8.45 -13.62 -12.09
C PRO A 292 -7.33 -13.59 -13.14
N VAL A 293 -7.32 -14.56 -14.05
CA VAL A 293 -6.32 -14.64 -15.12
C VAL A 293 -6.98 -14.24 -16.42
N VAL A 294 -6.46 -13.19 -17.06
CA VAL A 294 -6.91 -12.75 -18.38
C VAL A 294 -6.06 -13.42 -19.46
N VAL A 295 -6.71 -14.09 -20.42
CA VAL A 295 -6.07 -14.71 -21.59
C VAL A 295 -6.87 -14.38 -22.83
N GLY A 296 -6.33 -13.49 -23.67
CA GLY A 296 -7.02 -12.99 -24.86
C GLY A 296 -8.32 -12.27 -24.47
N GLU A 297 -9.44 -12.68 -25.07
CA GLU A 297 -10.76 -12.09 -24.77
C GLU A 297 -11.50 -12.75 -23.60
N TYR A 298 -10.81 -13.61 -22.84
CA TYR A 298 -11.41 -14.37 -21.74
C TYR A 298 -10.75 -14.08 -20.41
N ILE A 299 -11.54 -14.24 -19.36
CA ILE A 299 -11.08 -14.19 -17.98
C ILE A 299 -11.49 -15.45 -17.25
N TYR A 300 -10.53 -16.01 -16.52
CA TYR A 300 -10.69 -17.21 -15.72
C TYR A 300 -10.73 -16.82 -14.26
N VAL A 301 -11.82 -17.19 -13.59
CA VAL A 301 -12.13 -16.79 -12.23
C VAL A 301 -12.28 -18.07 -11.42
N LEU A 302 -11.43 -18.27 -10.41
CA LEU A 302 -11.48 -19.44 -9.53
C LEU A 302 -12.63 -19.29 -8.54
N ASP A 303 -13.73 -19.98 -8.75
CA ASP A 303 -14.89 -20.00 -7.86
C ASP A 303 -14.72 -21.02 -6.74
N LEU A 304 -14.60 -20.52 -5.50
CA LEU A 304 -14.46 -21.33 -4.30
C LEU A 304 -15.78 -21.38 -3.53
N VAL A 305 -16.63 -22.33 -3.92
CA VAL A 305 -17.91 -22.57 -3.21
C VAL A 305 -17.65 -23.19 -1.84
N ASN A 306 -16.66 -24.09 -1.74
CA ASN A 306 -16.12 -24.59 -0.48
C ASN A 306 -14.78 -25.32 -0.73
N LYS A 307 -14.16 -25.83 0.34
CA LYS A 307 -12.89 -26.59 0.26
C LYS A 307 -12.88 -27.74 -0.76
N ARG A 308 -14.01 -28.43 -0.97
CA ARG A 308 -14.12 -29.60 -1.85
C ARG A 308 -14.65 -29.25 -3.23
N ASN A 309 -15.41 -28.16 -3.35
CA ASN A 309 -16.05 -27.73 -4.58
C ASN A 309 -15.41 -26.41 -5.04
N GLN A 310 -14.42 -26.56 -5.92
CA GLN A 310 -13.67 -25.45 -6.51
C GLN A 310 -13.80 -25.57 -8.02
N TYR A 311 -14.22 -24.49 -8.69
CA TYR A 311 -14.44 -24.49 -10.13
C TYR A 311 -13.65 -23.37 -10.78
N LEU A 312 -13.08 -23.63 -11.95
CA LEU A 312 -12.55 -22.57 -12.79
C LEU A 312 -13.65 -22.11 -13.75
N LYS A 313 -14.18 -20.91 -13.54
CA LYS A 313 -15.20 -20.34 -14.42
C LYS A 313 -14.54 -19.47 -15.48
N LYS A 314 -14.92 -19.69 -16.74
CA LYS A 314 -14.45 -18.89 -17.88
C LYS A 314 -15.55 -17.91 -18.28
N TYR A 315 -15.17 -16.65 -18.45
CA TYR A 315 -16.07 -15.58 -18.90
C TYR A 315 -15.46 -14.87 -20.10
N ALA A 316 -16.30 -14.46 -21.05
CA ALA A 316 -15.91 -13.51 -22.07
C ALA A 316 -15.73 -12.12 -21.44
N LEU A 317 -14.51 -11.57 -21.47
CA LEU A 317 -14.13 -10.35 -20.74
C LEU A 317 -15.00 -9.15 -21.14
N LYS A 318 -15.33 -9.03 -22.43
CA LYS A 318 -16.14 -7.91 -22.96
C LYS A 318 -17.59 -7.92 -22.47
N THR A 319 -18.18 -9.09 -22.24
CA THR A 319 -19.63 -9.24 -22.02
C THR A 319 -19.99 -9.80 -20.65
N GLY A 320 -19.05 -10.43 -19.94
CA GLY A 320 -19.33 -11.18 -18.72
C GLY A 320 -20.11 -12.48 -18.96
N LYS A 321 -20.33 -12.89 -20.21
CA LYS A 321 -21.03 -14.15 -20.51
C LYS A 321 -20.12 -15.34 -20.16
N MET A 322 -20.63 -16.27 -19.37
CA MET A 322 -19.94 -17.53 -19.07
C MET A 322 -19.86 -18.40 -20.33
N VAL A 323 -18.70 -19.01 -20.58
CA VAL A 323 -18.39 -19.80 -21.79
C VAL A 323 -17.95 -21.20 -21.43
#